data_AF-A0A1I7K8S3-F1
#
_entry.id   AF-A0A1I7K8S3-F1
#
_cell.length_a   1.000
_cell.length_b   1.000
_cell.length_c   1.000
_cell.angle_alpha   90.00
_cell.angle_beta   90.00
_cell.angle_gamma   90.00
#
_symmetry.space_group_name_H-M   'P 1'
#
loop_
_entity.id
_entity.type
_entity.pdbx_description
1 polymer ?
#
loop_
_entity_poly.entity_id
_entity_poly.type
_entity_poly.pdbx_seq_one_letter_code
_entity_poly.pdbx_strand_id
1 'polypeptide(L)'
;MKLKVLGATAFSLMLSLFLISCGATEDDSIEPDTVNAQALISTEYVSEVSDADSSVSNASEAKSFEDDPWNKVYQLDMPSLYSQITEVNDAENFEGSWEATNCLSAVSGSLNITNQTSKGFHVEGDFLYGYRTGTLSGEAYFVSPNMAICSQNDIEDSTSDGYMVLYLENDSLYVNSDPGVGSMGMSVSPNNEYTKGEPVYKNGDNLNKTFTQEELDNILKLVGDEVYKYPFLECTNNFIVDSSEKALDSGVSCKYVQCYFSDMPENYTAILASDGRIYIELHSYSEDYFFTNDSDWTSNKMPEVK
;
A
#
# COMPACT_ATOMS: atom_id res chain seq x y z
N MET A 1 -34.00 -14.17 31.70
CA MET A 1 -34.56 -13.29 30.66
C MET A 1 -33.41 -13.03 29.67
N LYS A 2 -33.45 -13.65 28.50
CA LYS A 2 -32.37 -13.64 27.50
C LYS A 2 -32.63 -12.49 26.52
N LEU A 3 -31.75 -11.49 26.46
CA LEU A 3 -31.77 -10.48 25.39
C LEU A 3 -30.81 -10.94 24.28
N LYS A 4 -31.36 -11.14 23.08
CA LYS A 4 -30.62 -11.34 21.84
C LYS A 4 -30.21 -9.97 21.29
N VAL A 5 -28.94 -9.82 20.90
CA VAL A 5 -28.46 -8.69 20.10
C VAL A 5 -28.49 -9.12 18.64
N LEU A 6 -29.31 -8.45 17.82
CA LEU A 6 -29.22 -8.41 16.36
C LEU A 6 -28.32 -7.18 16.06
N GLY A 7 -27.23 -7.27 15.30
CA GLY A 7 -27.17 -7.72 13.92
C GLY A 7 -27.24 -6.48 13.02
N ALA A 8 -26.09 -5.81 12.85
CA ALA A 8 -25.97 -4.60 12.03
C ALA A 8 -26.00 -4.94 10.54
N THR A 9 -26.93 -4.35 9.80
CA THR A 9 -27.08 -4.48 8.35
C THR A 9 -26.35 -3.35 7.63
N ALA A 10 -25.42 -3.78 6.76
CA ALA A 10 -25.05 -3.26 5.44
C ALA A 10 -25.46 -1.82 5.07
N PHE A 11 -24.45 -0.97 4.88
CA PHE A 11 -24.59 0.32 4.23
C PHE A 11 -24.19 0.16 2.74
N SER A 12 -25.18 -0.01 1.86
CA SER A 12 -24.98 0.06 0.41
C SER A 12 -24.89 1.53 -0.01
N LEU A 13 -23.72 1.95 -0.49
CA LEU A 13 -23.55 3.25 -1.13
C LEU A 13 -23.80 3.11 -2.64
N MET A 14 -24.92 3.67 -3.12
CA MET A 14 -25.15 3.87 -4.56
C MET A 14 -24.37 5.11 -5.01
N LEU A 15 -23.39 4.93 -5.89
CA LEU A 15 -22.76 6.01 -6.63
C LEU A 15 -23.43 6.14 -8.00
N SER A 16 -24.22 7.18 -8.17
CA SER A 16 -24.91 7.50 -9.42
C SER A 16 -23.99 8.23 -10.40
N LEU A 17 -23.92 7.70 -11.62
CA LEU A 17 -23.28 8.27 -12.81
C LEU A 17 -23.70 9.72 -13.08
N PHE A 18 -22.71 10.56 -13.39
CA PHE A 18 -22.87 11.70 -14.30
C PHE A 18 -21.82 11.60 -15.41
N LEU A 19 -22.29 11.40 -16.65
CA LEU A 19 -21.55 11.57 -17.89
C LEU A 19 -22.21 12.69 -18.71
N ILE A 20 -21.45 13.20 -19.69
CA ILE A 20 -21.77 14.14 -20.79
C ILE A 20 -21.32 15.59 -20.46
N SER A 21 -20.51 16.32 -21.23
CA SER A 21 -20.06 16.22 -22.64
C SER A 21 -18.74 16.96 -22.87
N CYS A 22 -17.96 16.45 -23.84
CA CYS A 22 -16.85 17.10 -24.55
C CYS A 22 -17.18 18.45 -25.19
N GLY A 23 -16.15 19.28 -25.32
CA GLY A 23 -15.95 20.28 -26.38
C GLY A 23 -14.47 20.26 -26.83
N ALA A 24 -14.25 20.06 -28.13
CA ALA A 24 -12.97 20.06 -28.86
C ALA A 24 -12.28 21.45 -28.81
N THR A 25 -11.01 21.71 -29.15
CA THR A 25 -10.01 21.29 -30.17
C THR A 25 -8.64 21.80 -29.63
N GLU A 26 -7.45 21.31 -29.99
CA GLU A 26 -6.69 21.59 -31.22
C GLU A 26 -5.39 20.77 -31.25
N ASP A 27 -4.98 20.52 -32.48
CA ASP A 27 -3.77 19.89 -33.00
C ASP A 27 -2.52 20.74 -32.74
N ASP A 28 -1.45 20.14 -32.23
CA ASP A 28 -0.10 20.65 -32.47
C ASP A 28 0.90 19.47 -32.50
N SER A 29 1.42 19.25 -33.70
CA SER A 29 2.41 18.27 -34.04
C SER A 29 3.80 18.77 -33.63
N ILE A 30 4.52 17.99 -32.82
CA ILE A 30 5.94 18.19 -32.55
C ILE A 30 6.68 16.92 -32.96
N GLU A 31 7.57 17.08 -33.93
CA GLU A 31 8.49 16.04 -34.42
C GLU A 31 9.43 15.55 -33.30
N PRO A 32 9.77 14.25 -33.25
CA PRO A 32 10.70 13.73 -32.27
C PRO A 32 12.15 13.99 -32.69
N ASP A 33 12.85 14.79 -31.90
CA ASP A 33 14.31 14.91 -31.97
C ASP A 33 14.97 13.61 -31.46
N THR A 34 15.75 13.00 -32.35
CA THR A 34 16.61 11.85 -32.09
C THR A 34 17.68 12.20 -31.06
N VAL A 35 17.57 11.66 -29.83
CA VAL A 35 18.66 11.72 -28.84
C VAL A 35 19.37 10.38 -28.77
N ASN A 36 20.64 10.47 -29.14
CA ASN A 36 21.66 9.46 -29.25
C ASN A 36 21.95 8.78 -27.90
N ALA A 37 21.75 7.47 -27.84
CA ALA A 37 22.17 6.63 -26.72
C ALA A 37 23.67 6.33 -26.82
N GLN A 38 24.47 6.90 -25.92
CA GLN A 38 25.82 6.41 -25.66
C GLN A 38 26.33 6.80 -24.26
N ALA A 39 26.60 5.75 -23.47
CA ALA A 39 27.64 5.62 -22.46
C ALA A 39 27.59 6.49 -21.18
N LEU A 40 27.09 5.91 -20.09
CA LEU A 40 27.48 6.25 -18.72
C LEU A 40 27.78 4.93 -17.97
N ILE A 41 29.05 4.51 -18.01
CA ILE A 41 30.02 4.52 -16.90
C ILE A 41 29.68 3.48 -15.82
N SER A 42 30.34 2.34 -15.95
CA SER A 42 30.62 1.38 -14.88
C SER A 42 31.62 2.02 -13.92
N THR A 43 31.27 2.10 -12.64
CA THR A 43 32.22 2.37 -11.55
C THR A 43 32.09 1.26 -10.52
N GLU A 44 33.08 0.38 -10.52
CA GLU A 44 33.36 -0.59 -9.46
C GLU A 44 33.59 0.17 -8.14
N TYR A 45 32.78 -0.16 -7.12
CA TYR A 45 33.03 0.25 -5.75
C TYR A 45 33.85 -0.86 -5.07
N VAL A 46 35.15 -0.62 -4.92
CA VAL A 46 36.02 -1.37 -4.00
C VAL A 46 35.93 -0.67 -2.65
N SER A 47 35.30 -1.31 -1.66
CA SER A 47 35.35 -0.86 -0.27
C SER A 47 36.38 -1.68 0.49
N GLU A 48 37.42 -1.01 0.95
CA GLU A 48 38.44 -1.52 1.86
C GLU A 48 37.84 -1.88 3.22
N VAL A 49 38.47 -2.89 3.82
CA VAL A 49 38.21 -3.45 5.14
C VAL A 49 38.77 -2.52 6.21
N SER A 50 37.98 -2.20 7.24
CA SER A 50 38.53 -1.83 8.54
C SER A 50 37.64 -2.36 9.67
N ASP A 51 38.26 -3.18 10.52
CA ASP A 51 37.70 -3.75 11.74
C ASP A 51 37.58 -2.70 12.85
N ALA A 52 36.42 -2.63 13.51
CA ALA A 52 36.29 -2.22 14.91
C ALA A 52 34.91 -2.62 15.49
N ASP A 53 34.90 -3.78 16.14
CA ASP A 53 34.18 -4.16 17.37
C ASP A 53 33.16 -3.15 17.97
N SER A 54 31.86 -3.47 17.90
CA SER A 54 30.98 -3.40 19.07
C SER A 54 29.65 -4.16 18.84
N SER A 55 29.29 -4.91 19.86
CA SER A 55 28.13 -5.77 20.04
C SER A 55 26.77 -5.07 19.95
N VAL A 56 25.87 -5.56 19.06
CA VAL A 56 24.44 -5.85 19.35
C VAL A 56 23.99 -6.95 18.37
N SER A 57 23.85 -8.18 18.87
CA SER A 57 23.31 -9.29 18.10
C SER A 57 21.78 -9.24 18.07
N ASN A 58 21.22 -8.59 17.07
CA ASN A 58 19.88 -8.90 16.56
C ASN A 58 20.05 -9.39 15.13
N ALA A 59 20.51 -10.64 15.00
CA ALA A 59 20.46 -11.34 13.73
C ALA A 59 19.00 -11.71 13.46
N SER A 60 18.22 -10.79 12.87
CA SER A 60 17.18 -11.23 11.95
C SER A 60 17.91 -12.01 10.86
N GLU A 61 17.57 -13.28 10.69
CA GLU A 61 18.12 -14.11 9.63
C GLU A 61 17.96 -13.36 8.30
N ALA A 62 19.05 -12.77 7.82
CA ALA A 62 19.10 -12.18 6.50
C ALA A 62 18.95 -13.36 5.54
N LYS A 63 17.73 -13.61 5.06
CA LYS A 63 17.51 -14.50 3.93
C LYS A 63 18.47 -14.05 2.84
N SER A 64 19.21 -15.00 2.28
CA SER A 64 20.10 -14.67 1.18
C SER A 64 19.26 -14.05 0.06
N PHE A 65 19.84 -13.16 -0.75
CA PHE A 65 19.14 -12.59 -1.90
C PHE A 65 18.59 -13.68 -2.83
N GLU A 66 19.15 -14.90 -2.84
CA GLU A 66 18.64 -16.01 -3.65
C GLU A 66 17.36 -16.66 -3.07
N ASP A 67 17.06 -16.45 -1.78
CA ASP A 67 15.95 -17.07 -1.05
C ASP A 67 14.72 -16.17 -0.89
N ASP A 68 14.70 -14.98 -1.51
CA ASP A 68 13.52 -14.11 -1.51
C ASP A 68 12.54 -14.53 -2.65
N PRO A 69 11.31 -14.97 -2.34
CA PRO A 69 10.32 -15.37 -3.35
C PRO A 69 10.02 -14.26 -4.35
N TRP A 70 10.19 -12.99 -3.94
CA TRP A 70 10.00 -11.84 -4.84
C TRP A 70 10.96 -11.85 -6.03
N ASN A 71 12.15 -12.45 -5.89
CA ASN A 71 13.08 -12.60 -7.01
C ASN A 71 12.61 -13.62 -8.06
N LYS A 72 11.55 -14.38 -7.79
CA LYS A 72 10.91 -15.27 -8.77
C LYS A 72 9.87 -14.56 -9.62
N VAL A 73 9.40 -13.39 -9.21
CA VAL A 73 8.37 -12.61 -9.92
C VAL A 73 8.87 -11.26 -10.44
N TYR A 74 9.99 -10.76 -9.93
CA TYR A 74 10.66 -9.56 -10.43
C TYR A 74 11.69 -9.85 -11.53
N GLN A 75 11.89 -8.86 -12.41
CA GLN A 75 12.90 -8.88 -13.48
C GLN A 75 12.77 -10.06 -14.46
N LEU A 76 11.56 -10.58 -14.61
CA LEU A 76 11.24 -11.61 -15.58
C LEU A 76 11.14 -11.00 -16.98
N ASP A 77 11.63 -11.71 -17.98
CA ASP A 77 11.29 -11.45 -19.38
C ASP A 77 9.85 -11.95 -19.61
N MET A 78 8.86 -11.12 -19.25
CA MET A 78 7.44 -11.48 -19.28
C MET A 78 6.96 -11.93 -20.68
N PRO A 79 7.33 -11.25 -21.80
CA PRO A 79 6.99 -11.75 -23.14
C PRO A 79 7.55 -13.16 -23.42
N SER A 80 8.81 -13.40 -23.05
CA SER A 80 9.42 -14.73 -23.21
C SER A 80 8.74 -15.77 -22.32
N LEU A 81 8.39 -15.43 -21.08
CA LEU A 81 7.65 -16.30 -20.17
C LEU A 81 6.26 -16.63 -20.71
N TYR A 82 5.54 -15.64 -21.25
CA TYR A 82 4.22 -15.82 -21.85
C TYR A 82 4.28 -16.75 -23.07
N SER A 83 5.38 -16.75 -23.82
CA SER A 83 5.58 -17.69 -24.94
C SER A 83 5.80 -19.15 -24.51
N GLN A 84 6.00 -19.40 -23.21
CA GLN A 84 6.24 -20.73 -22.62
C GLN A 84 4.97 -21.36 -22.02
N ILE A 85 3.79 -20.75 -22.20
CA ILE A 85 2.52 -21.33 -21.75
C ILE A 85 2.41 -22.79 -22.19
N THR A 86 2.11 -23.65 -21.23
CA THR A 86 2.04 -25.09 -21.43
C THR A 86 0.93 -25.71 -20.58
N GLU A 87 0.51 -26.90 -20.98
CA GLU A 87 -0.35 -27.73 -20.13
C GLU A 87 0.48 -28.37 -19.00
N VAL A 88 -0.02 -28.28 -17.77
CA VAL A 88 0.61 -28.80 -16.56
C VAL A 88 -0.39 -29.69 -15.82
N ASN A 89 -0.12 -31.00 -15.78
CA ASN A 89 -1.06 -32.00 -15.24
C ASN A 89 -1.03 -32.11 -13.70
N ASP A 90 0.04 -31.62 -13.09
CA ASP A 90 0.34 -31.67 -11.66
C ASP A 90 0.57 -30.25 -11.12
N ALA A 91 -0.17 -29.27 -11.62
CA ALA A 91 -0.13 -27.90 -11.13
C ALA A 91 -0.51 -27.85 -9.64
N GLU A 92 0.14 -26.95 -8.90
CA GLU A 92 -0.24 -26.62 -7.54
C GLU A 92 -1.64 -26.03 -7.48
N ASN A 93 -2.27 -26.05 -6.30
CA ASN A 93 -3.66 -25.62 -6.15
C ASN A 93 -3.79 -24.12 -5.85
N PHE A 94 -4.00 -23.34 -6.92
CA PHE A 94 -4.23 -21.90 -6.83
C PHE A 94 -5.66 -21.56 -6.38
N GLU A 95 -6.63 -22.48 -6.49
CA GLU A 95 -8.04 -22.17 -6.21
C GLU A 95 -8.28 -21.67 -4.79
N GLY A 96 -9.14 -20.67 -4.67
CA GLY A 96 -9.59 -20.08 -3.41
C GLY A 96 -9.57 -18.57 -3.39
N SER A 97 -9.93 -18.03 -2.23
CA SER A 97 -9.86 -16.61 -1.92
C SER A 97 -8.52 -16.28 -1.26
N TRP A 98 -7.91 -15.19 -1.70
CA TRP A 98 -6.56 -14.78 -1.36
C TRP A 98 -6.60 -13.29 -0.98
N GLU A 99 -6.03 -12.95 0.16
CA GLU A 99 -6.00 -11.59 0.70
C GLU A 99 -4.56 -11.08 0.76
N ALA A 100 -4.34 -9.84 0.31
CA ALA A 100 -3.04 -9.21 0.37
C ALA A 100 -2.55 -9.11 1.83
N THR A 101 -1.31 -9.50 2.06
CA THR A 101 -0.67 -9.56 3.37
C THR A 101 0.74 -8.98 3.31
N ASN A 102 1.32 -8.71 4.47
CA ASN A 102 2.65 -8.08 4.62
C ASN A 102 2.78 -6.73 3.88
N CYS A 103 1.65 -6.05 3.66
CA CYS A 103 1.52 -4.73 3.03
C CYS A 103 0.87 -3.73 4.00
N LEU A 104 0.72 -2.47 3.57
CA LEU A 104 -0.12 -1.51 4.29
C LEU A 104 -1.60 -1.86 4.01
N SER A 105 -2.50 -1.69 4.97
CA SER A 105 -3.94 -1.93 4.72
C SER A 105 -4.49 -1.00 3.62
N ALA A 106 -3.92 0.19 3.47
CA ALA A 106 -4.20 1.11 2.36
C ALA A 106 -3.57 0.67 1.01
N VAL A 107 -2.70 -0.34 0.96
CA VAL A 107 -2.17 -0.94 -0.28
C VAL A 107 -2.50 -2.42 -0.26
N SER A 108 -3.78 -2.75 -0.37
CA SER A 108 -4.29 -4.11 -0.22
C SER A 108 -5.07 -4.55 -1.45
N GLY A 109 -5.46 -5.81 -1.47
CA GLY A 109 -6.31 -6.37 -2.50
C GLY A 109 -6.74 -7.77 -2.15
N SER A 110 -7.73 -8.26 -2.89
CA SER A 110 -8.22 -9.63 -2.80
C SER A 110 -8.20 -10.25 -4.19
N LEU A 111 -7.96 -11.55 -4.25
CA LEU A 111 -8.02 -12.36 -5.46
C LEU A 111 -8.92 -13.57 -5.19
N ASN A 112 -9.77 -13.89 -6.15
CA ASN A 112 -10.57 -15.10 -6.15
C ASN A 112 -10.19 -15.93 -7.39
N ILE A 113 -9.58 -17.09 -7.16
CA ILE A 113 -9.13 -18.00 -8.22
C ILE A 113 -10.06 -19.20 -8.30
N THR A 114 -10.59 -19.47 -9.49
CA THR A 114 -11.58 -20.53 -9.72
C THR A 114 -11.33 -21.26 -11.04
N ASN A 115 -12.03 -22.37 -11.24
CA ASN A 115 -12.05 -23.13 -12.50
C ASN A 115 -10.65 -23.59 -12.94
N GLN A 116 -9.81 -24.02 -12.00
CA GLN A 116 -8.47 -24.49 -12.34
C GLN A 116 -8.53 -25.77 -13.18
N THR A 117 -7.82 -25.76 -14.30
CA THR A 117 -7.65 -26.89 -15.23
C THR A 117 -6.17 -27.21 -15.42
N SER A 118 -5.80 -28.12 -16.32
CA SER A 118 -4.39 -28.35 -16.67
C SER A 118 -3.76 -27.19 -17.46
N LYS A 119 -4.56 -26.24 -17.97
CA LYS A 119 -4.06 -25.13 -18.80
C LYS A 119 -3.90 -23.81 -18.05
N GLY A 120 -4.66 -23.63 -16.98
CA GLY A 120 -4.80 -22.35 -16.31
C GLY A 120 -6.03 -22.30 -15.42
N PHE A 121 -6.42 -21.09 -15.04
CA PHE A 121 -7.55 -20.80 -14.17
C PHE A 121 -8.12 -19.40 -14.44
N HIS A 122 -9.33 -19.17 -13.95
CA HIS A 122 -9.97 -17.87 -13.94
C HIS A 122 -9.56 -17.11 -12.66
N VAL A 123 -9.29 -15.81 -12.80
CA VAL A 123 -8.89 -14.92 -11.70
C VAL A 123 -9.73 -13.65 -11.72
N GLU A 124 -10.33 -13.34 -10.57
CA GLU A 124 -10.98 -12.07 -10.27
C GLU A 124 -10.23 -11.39 -9.12
N GLY A 125 -10.21 -10.06 -9.10
CA GLY A 125 -9.60 -9.33 -7.99
C GLY A 125 -10.09 -7.91 -7.82
N ASP A 126 -10.04 -7.45 -6.57
CA ASP A 126 -10.36 -6.09 -6.13
C ASP A 126 -9.14 -5.52 -5.40
N PHE A 127 -8.68 -4.33 -5.76
CA PHE A 127 -7.42 -3.76 -5.28
C PHE A 127 -7.60 -2.32 -4.81
N LEU A 128 -6.78 -1.92 -3.84
CA LEU A 128 -6.85 -0.65 -3.13
C LEU A 128 -5.47 0.04 -3.08
N TYR A 129 -5.45 1.34 -3.34
CA TYR A 129 -4.34 2.24 -3.02
C TYR A 129 -4.88 3.53 -2.38
N GLY A 130 -4.77 3.65 -1.06
CA GLY A 130 -5.47 4.62 -0.22
C GLY A 130 -6.98 4.58 -0.46
N TYR A 131 -7.55 5.63 -1.05
CA TYR A 131 -8.97 5.70 -1.40
C TYR A 131 -9.29 5.34 -2.85
N ARG A 132 -8.30 4.86 -3.61
CA ARG A 132 -8.44 4.51 -5.03
C ARG A 132 -8.62 3.01 -5.14
N THR A 133 -9.58 2.60 -5.97
CA THR A 133 -9.92 1.18 -6.15
C THR A 133 -9.77 0.78 -7.61
N GLY A 134 -9.55 -0.50 -7.85
CA GLY A 134 -9.62 -1.08 -9.17
C GLY A 134 -9.95 -2.56 -9.11
N THR A 135 -10.41 -3.09 -10.24
CA THR A 135 -10.87 -4.48 -10.36
C THR A 135 -10.24 -5.14 -11.57
N LEU A 136 -9.99 -6.45 -11.51
CA LEU A 136 -9.58 -7.25 -12.66
C LEU A 136 -10.40 -8.55 -12.72
N SER A 137 -10.65 -9.03 -13.93
CA SER A 137 -11.28 -10.32 -14.21
C SER A 137 -10.65 -10.89 -15.47
N GLY A 138 -10.33 -12.18 -15.50
CA GLY A 138 -9.77 -12.81 -16.70
C GLY A 138 -9.18 -14.20 -16.48
N GLU A 139 -8.37 -14.64 -17.44
CA GLU A 139 -7.75 -15.97 -17.43
C GLU A 139 -6.23 -15.86 -17.25
N ALA A 140 -5.65 -16.76 -16.45
CA ALA A 140 -4.22 -16.94 -16.32
C ALA A 140 -3.83 -18.37 -16.70
N TYR A 141 -2.68 -18.53 -17.35
CA TYR A 141 -2.23 -19.79 -17.94
C TYR A 141 -0.94 -20.28 -17.30
N PHE A 142 -0.82 -21.59 -17.13
CA PHE A 142 0.37 -22.18 -16.53
C PHE A 142 1.61 -22.08 -17.44
N VAL A 143 2.74 -21.78 -16.82
CA VAL A 143 4.09 -21.88 -17.40
C VAL A 143 4.94 -22.90 -16.66
N SER A 144 4.63 -23.15 -15.38
CA SER A 144 5.18 -24.23 -14.56
C SER A 144 4.14 -24.68 -13.52
N PRO A 145 4.37 -25.77 -12.76
CA PRO A 145 3.44 -26.22 -11.72
C PRO A 145 3.05 -25.17 -10.69
N ASN A 146 3.93 -24.23 -10.39
CA ASN A 146 3.76 -23.20 -9.37
C ASN A 146 3.74 -21.78 -9.93
N MET A 147 3.60 -21.61 -11.25
CA MET A 147 3.58 -20.30 -11.88
C MET A 147 2.56 -20.23 -13.01
N ALA A 148 1.76 -19.18 -12.99
CA ALA A 148 0.85 -18.82 -14.06
C ALA A 148 1.09 -17.37 -14.50
N ILE A 149 0.69 -17.05 -15.73
CA ILE A 149 0.84 -15.74 -16.34
C ILE A 149 -0.40 -15.39 -17.16
N CYS A 150 -0.77 -14.12 -17.17
CA CYS A 150 -1.73 -13.55 -18.13
C CYS A 150 -1.16 -12.30 -18.79
N SER A 151 -1.73 -11.95 -19.94
CA SER A 151 -1.48 -10.69 -20.65
C SER A 151 -2.74 -9.82 -20.64
N GLN A 152 -2.62 -8.59 -21.13
CA GLN A 152 -3.76 -7.68 -21.30
C GLN A 152 -4.91 -8.27 -22.12
N ASN A 153 -4.62 -9.21 -23.04
CA ASN A 153 -5.63 -9.79 -23.93
C ASN A 153 -6.47 -10.86 -23.23
N ASP A 154 -6.01 -11.32 -22.07
CA ASP A 154 -6.67 -12.35 -21.26
C ASP A 154 -7.48 -11.75 -20.12
N ILE A 155 -7.37 -10.43 -19.92
CA ILE A 155 -8.07 -9.66 -18.90
C ILE A 155 -9.18 -8.85 -19.55
N GLU A 156 -10.37 -8.92 -18.97
CA GLU A 156 -11.54 -8.16 -19.40
C GLU A 156 -11.32 -6.66 -19.18
N ASP A 157 -11.71 -5.86 -20.17
CA ASP A 157 -11.65 -4.38 -20.12
C ASP A 157 -10.27 -3.79 -19.79
N SER A 158 -9.18 -4.55 -20.02
CA SER A 158 -7.83 -4.05 -19.83
C SER A 158 -7.50 -2.95 -20.85
N THR A 159 -7.03 -1.82 -20.36
CA THR A 159 -6.53 -0.69 -21.17
C THR A 159 -5.03 -0.48 -21.03
N SER A 160 -4.37 -1.26 -20.17
CA SER A 160 -2.93 -1.21 -19.95
C SER A 160 -2.23 -2.38 -20.65
N ASP A 161 -1.12 -2.08 -21.31
CA ASP A 161 -0.28 -3.09 -21.92
C ASP A 161 0.58 -3.81 -20.86
N GLY A 162 0.83 -5.11 -21.04
CA GLY A 162 1.78 -5.86 -20.20
C GLY A 162 1.38 -7.27 -19.81
N TYR A 163 1.87 -7.72 -18.66
CA TYR A 163 1.65 -9.07 -18.12
C TYR A 163 1.47 -9.04 -16.59
N MET A 164 0.79 -10.05 -16.07
CA MET A 164 0.74 -10.34 -14.64
C MET A 164 1.15 -11.79 -14.40
N VAL A 165 2.11 -11.99 -13.50
CA VAL A 165 2.57 -13.31 -13.06
C VAL A 165 2.03 -13.62 -11.68
N LEU A 166 1.65 -14.88 -11.47
CA LEU A 166 1.19 -15.45 -10.21
C LEU A 166 2.14 -16.60 -9.87
N TYR A 167 2.82 -16.51 -8.73
CA TYR A 167 3.77 -17.52 -8.27
C TYR A 167 3.37 -18.04 -6.89
N LEU A 168 3.14 -19.33 -6.78
CA LEU A 168 2.76 -19.99 -5.53
C LEU A 168 3.98 -20.62 -4.87
N GLU A 169 4.23 -20.28 -3.61
CA GLU A 169 5.30 -20.89 -2.82
C GLU A 169 4.93 -20.86 -1.33
N ASN A 170 5.06 -22.00 -0.64
CA ASN A 170 4.83 -22.12 0.81
C ASN A 170 3.49 -21.54 1.30
N ASP A 171 2.39 -21.84 0.59
CA ASP A 171 1.03 -21.31 0.86
C ASP A 171 0.86 -19.79 0.70
N SER A 172 1.88 -19.10 0.16
CA SER A 172 1.81 -17.68 -0.23
C SER A 172 1.75 -17.55 -1.75
N LEU A 173 0.90 -16.64 -2.22
CA LEU A 173 0.79 -16.28 -3.63
C LEU A 173 1.46 -14.93 -3.85
N TYR A 174 2.54 -14.92 -4.63
CA TYR A 174 3.26 -13.71 -5.02
C TYR A 174 2.78 -13.25 -6.39
N VAL A 175 2.27 -12.03 -6.47
CA VAL A 175 1.73 -11.46 -7.72
C VAL A 175 2.54 -10.24 -8.10
N ASN A 176 2.91 -10.17 -9.37
CA ASN A 176 3.58 -9.01 -9.95
C ASN A 176 3.05 -8.72 -11.35
N SER A 177 2.71 -7.46 -11.61
CA SER A 177 2.34 -6.93 -12.92
C SER A 177 3.43 -6.03 -13.48
N ASP A 178 3.82 -6.26 -14.74
CA ASP A 178 4.89 -5.52 -15.43
C ASP A 178 4.66 -5.49 -16.97
N PRO A 179 4.73 -4.33 -17.65
CA PRO A 179 4.78 -2.96 -17.13
C PRO A 179 3.45 -2.43 -16.57
N GLY A 180 2.50 -3.31 -16.23
CA GLY A 180 1.29 -2.92 -15.50
C GLY A 180 -0.02 -3.49 -16.02
N VAL A 181 -0.07 -4.76 -16.42
CA VAL A 181 -1.38 -5.42 -16.61
C VAL A 181 -2.08 -5.54 -15.29
N GLY A 182 -3.34 -5.09 -15.25
CA GLY A 182 -4.06 -4.94 -13.99
C GLY A 182 -3.66 -3.70 -13.18
N SER A 183 -2.76 -2.83 -13.68
CA SER A 183 -2.58 -1.50 -13.12
C SER A 183 -3.82 -0.66 -13.44
N MET A 184 -4.68 -0.46 -12.45
CA MET A 184 -5.98 0.21 -12.61
C MET A 184 -5.89 1.74 -12.54
N GLY A 185 -4.71 2.28 -12.87
CA GLY A 185 -4.40 3.70 -12.74
C GLY A 185 -4.22 4.16 -11.28
N MET A 186 -3.78 5.40 -11.12
CA MET A 186 -3.61 6.06 -9.82
C MET A 186 -2.87 5.22 -8.75
N SER A 187 -1.84 4.48 -9.16
CA SER A 187 -1.03 3.61 -8.29
C SER A 187 -1.73 2.36 -7.73
N VAL A 188 -2.96 2.05 -8.16
CA VAL A 188 -3.62 0.78 -7.85
C VAL A 188 -2.96 -0.33 -8.66
N SER A 189 -2.56 -1.41 -7.99
CA SER A 189 -1.89 -2.55 -8.63
C SER A 189 -2.20 -3.86 -7.90
N PRO A 190 -2.11 -5.02 -8.58
CA PRO A 190 -2.21 -6.33 -7.96
C PRO A 190 -0.92 -6.75 -7.23
N ASN A 191 0.12 -5.93 -7.23
CA ASN A 191 1.45 -6.30 -6.74
C ASN A 191 1.44 -6.45 -5.21
N ASN A 192 1.39 -7.70 -4.74
CA ASN A 192 1.45 -8.03 -3.32
C ASN A 192 1.77 -9.51 -3.10
N GLU A 193 2.13 -9.85 -1.87
CA GLU A 193 2.02 -11.22 -1.37
C GLU A 193 0.58 -11.42 -0.87
N TYR A 194 -0.02 -12.57 -1.18
CA TYR A 194 -1.37 -12.92 -0.78
C TYR A 194 -1.38 -14.22 0.03
N THR A 195 -2.34 -14.33 0.94
CA THR A 195 -2.56 -15.51 1.78
C THR A 195 -4.03 -15.94 1.75
N LYS A 196 -4.31 -17.23 1.93
CA LYS A 196 -5.69 -17.74 2.13
C LYS A 196 -6.21 -17.52 3.56
N GLY A 197 -5.33 -17.13 4.49
CA GLY A 197 -5.65 -16.90 5.89
C GLY A 197 -6.07 -15.46 6.18
N GLU A 198 -6.12 -15.12 7.46
CA GLU A 198 -6.28 -13.72 7.89
C GLU A 198 -5.05 -12.90 7.48
N PRO A 199 -5.21 -11.78 6.74
CA PRO A 199 -4.10 -10.97 6.32
C PRO A 199 -3.42 -10.26 7.49
N VAL A 200 -2.11 -10.08 7.39
CA VAL A 200 -1.30 -9.34 8.38
C VAL A 200 -0.79 -8.06 7.74
N TYR A 201 -1.26 -6.91 8.22
CA TYR A 201 -0.82 -5.62 7.70
C TYR A 201 0.34 -5.04 8.51
N LYS A 202 1.29 -4.39 7.82
CA LYS A 202 2.46 -3.71 8.41
C LYS A 202 2.06 -2.61 9.40
N ASN A 203 0.98 -1.90 9.10
CA ASN A 203 0.35 -0.87 9.93
C ASN A 203 -0.70 -1.43 10.90
N GLY A 204 -0.79 -2.76 11.05
CA GLY A 204 -1.70 -3.38 12.00
C GLY A 204 -1.44 -2.86 13.42
N ASP A 205 -2.51 -2.42 14.09
CA ASP A 205 -2.48 -1.92 15.47
C ASP A 205 -1.68 -0.60 15.68
N ASN A 206 -1.49 0.20 14.62
CA ASN A 206 -0.78 1.48 14.70
C ASN A 206 -1.33 2.41 15.80
N LEU A 207 -2.65 2.44 15.99
CA LEU A 207 -3.30 3.29 16.98
C LEU A 207 -2.80 2.99 18.40
N ASN A 208 -2.84 1.72 18.82
CA ASN A 208 -2.45 1.31 20.17
C ASN A 208 -0.93 1.29 20.37
N LYS A 209 -0.16 1.12 19.29
CA LYS A 209 1.31 1.22 19.32
C LYS A 209 1.79 2.66 19.48
N THR A 210 1.03 3.63 18.97
CA THR A 210 1.45 5.04 18.92
C THR A 210 0.91 5.84 20.12
N PHE A 211 -0.35 5.60 20.48
CA PHE A 211 -1.07 6.39 21.46
C PHE A 211 -1.56 5.55 22.63
N THR A 212 -1.49 6.15 23.81
CA THR A 212 -2.21 5.69 25.00
C THR A 212 -3.68 6.11 24.91
N GLN A 213 -4.56 5.43 25.66
CA GLN A 213 -5.98 5.81 25.71
C GLN A 213 -6.19 7.24 26.22
N GLU A 214 -5.39 7.69 27.20
CA GLU A 214 -5.46 9.07 27.71
C GLU A 214 -5.11 10.11 26.63
N GLU A 215 -4.09 9.85 25.83
CA GLU A 215 -3.74 10.70 24.69
C GLU A 215 -4.89 10.74 23.67
N LEU A 216 -5.48 9.58 23.33
CA LEU A 216 -6.60 9.49 22.41
C LEU A 216 -7.84 10.26 22.91
N ASP A 217 -8.15 10.16 24.20
CA ASP A 217 -9.29 10.88 24.81
C ASP A 217 -9.06 12.39 24.78
N ASN A 218 -7.83 12.83 25.04
CA ASN A 218 -7.45 14.25 24.97
C ASN A 218 -7.48 14.78 23.54
N ILE A 219 -7.02 13.99 22.56
CA ILE A 219 -7.10 14.34 21.13
C ILE A 219 -8.57 14.46 20.71
N LEU A 220 -9.41 13.47 21.03
CA LEU A 220 -10.85 13.50 20.72
C LEU A 220 -11.52 14.76 21.27
N LYS A 221 -11.24 15.11 22.53
CA LYS A 221 -11.78 16.32 23.14
C LYS A 221 -11.29 17.60 22.46
N LEU A 222 -10.05 17.61 21.96
CA LEU A 222 -9.43 18.76 21.32
C LEU A 222 -9.94 19.00 19.90
N VAL A 223 -10.03 17.94 19.09
CA VAL A 223 -10.38 18.05 17.66
C VAL A 223 -11.88 17.86 17.39
N GLY A 224 -12.60 17.22 18.31
CA GLY A 224 -14.02 16.90 18.18
C GLY A 224 -14.29 15.61 17.42
N ASP A 225 -15.51 15.08 17.56
CA ASP A 225 -15.90 13.75 17.07
C ASP A 225 -15.68 13.53 15.57
N GLU A 226 -16.00 14.54 14.74
CA GLU A 226 -15.92 14.43 13.29
C GLU A 226 -14.47 14.32 12.84
N VAL A 227 -13.63 15.29 13.21
CA VAL A 227 -12.20 15.35 12.87
C VAL A 227 -11.42 14.18 13.48
N TYR A 228 -11.83 13.73 14.66
CA TYR A 228 -11.24 12.57 15.32
C TYR A 228 -11.50 11.29 14.52
N LYS A 229 -12.75 11.06 14.07
CA LYS A 229 -13.08 9.89 13.25
C LYS A 229 -12.43 9.98 11.87
N TYR A 230 -12.50 11.16 11.25
CA TYR A 230 -11.91 11.45 9.95
C TYR A 230 -11.40 12.90 9.90
N PRO A 231 -10.10 13.14 9.63
CA PRO A 231 -9.13 12.18 9.10
C PRO A 231 -8.30 11.43 10.15
N PHE A 232 -8.30 11.82 11.43
CA PHE A 232 -7.29 11.33 12.39
C PHE A 232 -7.27 9.80 12.57
N LEU A 233 -8.39 9.20 13.01
CA LEU A 233 -8.46 7.77 13.29
C LEU A 233 -8.33 6.93 12.01
N GLU A 234 -9.00 7.34 10.93
CA GLU A 234 -8.91 6.68 9.62
C GLU A 234 -7.48 6.63 9.10
N CYS A 235 -6.76 7.76 9.12
CA CYS A 235 -5.37 7.82 8.67
C CYS A 235 -4.47 6.98 9.58
N THR A 236 -4.62 7.09 10.91
CA THR A 236 -3.78 6.34 11.86
C THR A 236 -3.87 4.82 11.63
N ASN A 237 -5.07 4.32 11.31
CA ASN A 237 -5.30 2.90 11.07
C ASN A 237 -4.81 2.43 9.71
N ASN A 238 -4.81 3.30 8.68
CA ASN A 238 -4.57 2.88 7.30
C ASN A 238 -3.22 3.29 6.73
N PHE A 239 -2.60 4.33 7.29
CA PHE A 239 -1.41 4.96 6.73
C PHE A 239 -0.15 4.61 7.53
N ILE A 240 0.97 5.17 7.09
CA ILE A 240 2.24 5.08 7.80
C ILE A 240 2.16 6.01 9.00
N VAL A 241 2.56 5.52 10.17
CA VAL A 241 2.62 6.30 11.41
C VAL A 241 4.02 6.18 12.00
N ASP A 242 4.74 7.29 11.99
CA ASP A 242 6.06 7.39 12.60
C ASP A 242 5.95 8.13 13.93
N SER A 243 6.58 7.59 14.96
CA SER A 243 6.62 8.19 16.30
C SER A 243 8.06 8.28 16.79
N SER A 244 8.41 9.44 17.35
CA SER A 244 9.75 9.71 17.88
C SER A 244 9.68 10.61 19.10
N GLU A 245 10.66 10.47 20.00
CA GLU A 245 10.85 11.40 21.12
C GLU A 245 11.69 12.60 20.66
N LYS A 246 11.22 13.81 20.97
CA LYS A 246 11.85 15.09 20.63
C LYS A 246 11.75 16.07 21.80
N ALA A 247 12.28 17.29 21.63
CA ALA A 247 12.06 18.39 22.57
C ALA A 247 11.53 19.65 21.87
N LEU A 248 10.60 20.35 22.50
CA LEU A 248 10.21 21.71 22.13
C LEU A 248 11.39 22.67 22.34
N ASP A 249 11.35 23.84 21.72
CA ASP A 249 12.34 24.91 21.95
C ASP A 249 12.51 25.32 23.41
N SER A 250 11.45 25.16 24.20
CA SER A 250 11.45 25.38 25.66
C SER A 250 12.23 24.32 26.45
N GLY A 251 12.69 23.24 25.81
CA GLY A 251 13.35 22.10 26.42
C GLY A 251 12.40 21.03 26.97
N VAL A 252 11.09 21.22 26.84
CA VAL A 252 10.08 20.23 27.25
C VAL A 252 10.12 19.05 26.28
N SER A 253 10.32 17.84 26.82
CA SER A 253 10.26 16.59 26.05
C SER A 253 8.85 16.35 25.52
N CYS A 254 8.76 15.83 24.30
CA CYS A 254 7.50 15.56 23.63
C CYS A 254 7.60 14.32 22.72
N LYS A 255 6.47 13.62 22.59
CA LYS A 255 6.27 12.63 21.53
C LYS A 255 5.83 13.36 20.26
N TYR A 256 6.60 13.19 19.20
CA TYR A 256 6.34 13.72 17.86
C TYR A 256 5.85 12.60 16.96
N VAL A 257 4.63 12.74 16.44
CA VAL A 257 3.96 11.75 15.59
C VAL A 257 3.67 12.34 14.23
N GLN A 258 4.00 11.60 13.17
CA GLN A 258 3.62 11.92 11.81
C GLN A 258 2.80 10.76 11.25
N CYS A 259 1.68 11.07 10.63
CA CYS A 259 0.88 10.10 9.90
C CYS A 259 0.71 10.57 8.47
N TYR A 260 1.12 9.75 7.51
CA TYR A 260 1.15 10.12 6.10
C TYR A 260 1.02 8.89 5.20
N PHE A 261 0.58 9.13 3.97
CA PHE A 261 0.58 8.13 2.91
C PHE A 261 0.92 8.80 1.59
N SER A 262 1.77 8.17 0.78
CA SER A 262 2.25 8.77 -0.46
C SER A 262 1.07 9.13 -1.37
N ASP A 263 1.09 10.36 -1.87
CA ASP A 263 0.10 10.88 -2.82
C ASP A 263 -1.35 10.94 -2.32
N MET A 264 -1.54 10.93 -0.99
CA MET A 264 -2.82 11.24 -0.34
C MET A 264 -2.77 12.63 0.31
N PRO A 265 -3.81 13.46 0.13
CA PRO A 265 -3.86 14.78 0.75
C PRO A 265 -4.08 14.70 2.27
N GLU A 266 -4.69 13.62 2.77
CA GLU A 266 -4.91 13.42 4.20
C GLU A 266 -3.61 13.03 4.91
N ASN A 267 -3.22 13.82 5.90
CA ASN A 267 -2.08 13.52 6.77
C ASN A 267 -2.19 14.35 8.06
N TYR A 268 -1.38 14.01 9.07
CA TYR A 268 -1.28 14.86 10.25
C TYR A 268 0.10 14.80 10.90
N THR A 269 0.41 15.87 11.62
CA THR A 269 1.50 15.91 12.59
C THR A 269 0.92 16.21 13.96
N ALA A 270 1.30 15.44 14.98
CA ALA A 270 0.92 15.67 16.36
C ALA A 270 2.15 15.78 17.27
N ILE A 271 2.11 16.73 18.20
CA ILE A 271 3.07 16.90 19.29
C ILE A 271 2.32 16.72 20.60
N LEU A 272 2.76 15.75 21.40
CA LEU A 272 2.24 15.47 22.73
C LEU A 272 3.36 15.78 23.73
N ALA A 273 3.33 16.98 24.31
CA ALA A 273 4.33 17.43 25.26
C ALA A 273 4.12 16.80 26.64
N SER A 274 5.22 16.52 27.33
CA SER A 274 5.22 15.91 28.67
C SER A 274 4.56 16.77 29.76
N ASP A 275 4.35 18.06 29.50
CA ASP A 275 3.61 18.97 30.38
C ASP A 275 2.10 19.04 30.08
N GLY A 276 1.60 18.18 29.18
CA GLY A 276 0.19 18.04 28.84
C GLY A 276 -0.27 18.92 27.68
N ARG A 277 0.62 19.72 27.08
CA ARG A 277 0.29 20.49 25.88
C ARG A 277 0.24 19.58 24.65
N ILE A 278 -0.74 19.84 23.79
CA ILE A 278 -1.00 19.10 22.57
C ILE A 278 -1.06 20.11 21.42
N TYR A 279 -0.38 19.80 20.32
CA TYR A 279 -0.47 20.54 19.06
C TYR A 279 -0.72 19.53 17.95
N ILE A 280 -1.73 19.76 17.12
CA ILE A 280 -2.09 18.89 16.02
C ILE A 280 -2.34 19.73 14.78
N GLU A 281 -1.59 19.44 13.73
CA GLU A 281 -1.83 19.95 12.39
C GLU A 281 -2.37 18.79 11.55
N LEU A 282 -3.59 18.96 11.04
CA LEU A 282 -4.32 17.97 10.24
C LEU A 282 -4.59 18.57 8.87
N HIS A 283 -4.28 17.80 7.84
CA HIS A 283 -4.55 18.13 6.45
C HIS A 283 -5.65 17.20 5.94
N SER A 284 -6.67 17.76 5.29
CA SER A 284 -7.74 16.99 4.64
C SER A 284 -8.17 17.71 3.37
N TYR A 285 -7.90 17.11 2.22
CA TYR A 285 -8.16 17.70 0.90
C TYR A 285 -7.63 19.14 0.75
N SER A 286 -8.52 20.13 0.84
CA SER A 286 -8.22 21.56 0.67
C SER A 286 -8.22 22.35 1.98
N GLU A 287 -8.37 21.67 3.12
CA GLU A 287 -8.48 22.30 4.43
C GLU A 287 -7.34 21.86 5.34
N ASP A 288 -6.67 22.87 5.92
CA ASP A 288 -5.66 22.71 6.95
C ASP A 288 -6.26 23.13 8.29
N TYR A 289 -6.17 22.25 9.28
CA TYR A 289 -6.63 22.51 10.63
C TYR A 289 -5.45 22.50 11.59
N PHE A 290 -5.43 23.49 12.49
CA PHE A 290 -4.49 23.54 13.59
C PHE A 290 -5.27 23.57 14.91
N PHE A 291 -4.99 22.59 15.77
CA PHE A 291 -5.60 22.47 17.09
C PHE A 291 -4.53 22.48 18.17
N THR A 292 -4.80 23.20 19.26
CA THR A 292 -3.98 23.14 20.46
C THR A 292 -4.79 23.42 21.72
N ASN A 293 -4.39 22.80 22.83
CA ASN A 293 -4.89 23.12 24.17
C ASN A 293 -3.99 24.14 24.91
N ASP A 294 -2.92 24.62 24.27
CA ASP A 294 -2.04 25.67 24.81
C ASP A 294 -2.69 27.04 24.62
N SER A 295 -3.26 27.58 25.70
CA SER A 295 -3.94 28.88 25.69
C SER A 295 -3.02 30.06 25.41
N ASP A 296 -1.71 29.89 25.60
CA ASP A 296 -0.71 30.93 25.40
C ASP A 296 -0.14 30.90 23.97
N TRP A 297 -0.45 29.86 23.19
CA TRP A 297 -0.03 29.74 21.80
C TRP A 297 -0.91 30.59 20.88
N THR A 298 -0.28 31.52 20.17
CA THR A 298 -0.97 32.51 19.32
C THR A 298 -0.75 32.31 17.82
N SER A 299 0.12 31.37 17.44
CA SER A 299 0.41 31.01 16.06
C SER A 299 -0.58 29.95 15.55
N ASN A 300 -0.85 29.95 14.25
CA ASN A 300 -1.61 28.89 13.56
C ASN A 300 -0.70 27.83 12.94
N LYS A 301 0.54 27.72 13.44
CA LYS A 301 1.55 26.78 12.96
C LYS A 301 2.04 25.90 14.09
N MET A 302 2.53 24.72 13.73
CA MET A 302 3.21 23.82 14.66
C MET A 302 4.43 24.48 15.32
N PRO A 303 4.67 24.23 16.62
CA PRO A 303 5.90 24.65 17.27
C PRO A 303 7.10 23.87 16.70
N GLU A 304 8.27 24.50 16.71
CA GLU A 304 9.52 23.84 16.31
C GLU A 304 9.95 22.80 17.35
N VAL A 305 10.49 21.69 16.86
CA VAL A 305 11.00 20.55 17.65
C VAL A 305 12.44 20.25 17.28
N LYS A 306 13.24 19.83 18.26
CA LYS A 306 14.64 19.42 18.15
C LYS A 306 14.81 17.95 18.47
#